data_AF-A0A3D9UGI5-F1
#
_entry.id   AF-A0A3D9UGI5-F1
#
_cell.length_a   1.000
_cell.length_b   1.000
_cell.length_c   1.000
_cell.angle_alpha   90.00
_cell.angle_beta   90.00
_cell.angle_gamma   90.00
#
_symmetry.space_group_name_H-M   'P 1'
#
loop_
_entity.id
_entity.type
_entity.pdbx_description
1 polymer ?
#
loop_
_entity_poly.entity_id
_entity_poly.type
_entity_poly.pdbx_seq_one_letter_code
_entity_poly.pdbx_strand_id
1 'polypeptide(L)'
;MKKNIMIVFGLDDKRRDYLKKLYNQNSSKDDNVYITIDLLNHAIGLDFNREKVFDVFNNLIKNGGVSPYLLKQEDKSHSLMVFYCYMSYISKGSKRDDYTLTQLEMNKFSSMISVNAIYYMLNSWSMFLKRNFYMISHHDTFIRREENRNKYGSGKFYDDYKASFLAKNAGFEYICQRHEQDENTKKGMVVDNRDRETWNRLKNNSLTLGVFKNYIKSDEKGIKKILNLEKKIQGTKDNTSEDFSHMDMINTAFLKSYWRKISKLAIDWIEEEAKKEDSPIKGLRFYMENNNCLEKHDVKSNIDERKFHSNWRHCDYSDIASKDHCSPITYSELRYARKLMNRDPKHHIELDCIEDKSIFNRIKKFFD
;
A
#
# COMPACT_ATOMS: atom_id res chain seq x y z
N MET A 1 -22.31 -15.09 -20.15
CA MET A 1 -21.20 -14.37 -20.82
C MET A 1 -20.02 -14.29 -19.87
N LYS A 2 -18.79 -14.47 -20.38
CA LYS A 2 -17.56 -14.26 -19.60
C LYS A 2 -17.46 -12.75 -19.31
N LYS A 3 -17.54 -12.36 -18.04
CA LYS A 3 -17.34 -10.96 -17.65
C LYS A 3 -15.84 -10.66 -17.61
N ASN A 4 -15.47 -9.48 -18.07
CA ASN A 4 -14.14 -8.91 -17.94
C ASN A 4 -13.92 -8.47 -16.49
N ILE A 5 -12.70 -8.58 -15.99
CA ILE A 5 -12.33 -8.16 -14.64
C ILE A 5 -11.40 -6.95 -14.74
N MET A 6 -11.82 -5.86 -14.11
CA MET A 6 -11.04 -4.63 -13.98
C MET A 6 -10.59 -4.47 -12.53
N ILE A 7 -9.28 -4.29 -12.29
CA ILE A 7 -8.77 -4.08 -10.94
C ILE A 7 -8.76 -2.59 -10.61
N VAL A 8 -9.39 -2.20 -9.51
CA VAL A 8 -9.51 -0.80 -9.11
C VAL A 8 -8.47 -0.44 -8.05
N PHE A 9 -7.68 0.59 -8.34
CA PHE A 9 -6.79 1.26 -7.41
C PHE A 9 -7.35 2.62 -7.02
N GLY A 10 -7.06 3.06 -5.81
CA GLY A 10 -7.60 4.31 -5.27
C GLY A 10 -7.31 4.43 -3.78
N LEU A 11 -7.68 5.56 -3.19
CA LEU A 11 -7.70 5.69 -1.73
C LEU A 11 -8.86 4.86 -1.17
N ASP A 12 -8.63 4.13 -0.07
CA ASP A 12 -9.56 3.09 0.40
C ASP A 12 -11.01 3.53 0.52
N ASP A 13 -11.28 4.65 1.21
CA ASP A 13 -12.66 5.13 1.40
C ASP A 13 -13.32 5.52 0.07
N LYS A 14 -12.57 6.25 -0.78
CA LYS A 14 -13.07 6.73 -2.08
C LYS A 14 -13.31 5.58 -3.05
N ARG A 15 -12.37 4.65 -3.11
CA ARG A 15 -12.45 3.44 -3.94
C ARG A 15 -13.61 2.55 -3.50
N ARG A 16 -13.84 2.39 -2.19
CA ARG A 16 -14.96 1.61 -1.66
C ARG A 16 -16.31 2.21 -2.07
N ASP A 17 -16.48 3.52 -1.91
CA ASP A 17 -17.72 4.20 -2.30
C ASP A 17 -17.97 4.11 -3.82
N TYR A 18 -16.89 4.25 -4.62
CA TYR A 18 -16.94 4.08 -6.06
C TYR A 18 -17.36 2.65 -6.46
N LEU A 19 -16.72 1.62 -5.88
CA LEU A 19 -17.07 0.23 -6.13
C LEU A 19 -18.51 -0.06 -5.72
N LYS A 20 -18.98 0.45 -4.57
CA LYS A 20 -20.36 0.29 -4.12
C LYS A 20 -21.35 0.90 -5.13
N LYS A 21 -21.07 2.08 -5.67
CA LYS A 21 -21.88 2.69 -6.74
C LYS A 21 -21.92 1.78 -7.98
N LEU A 22 -20.78 1.28 -8.44
CA LEU A 22 -20.70 0.37 -9.59
C LEU A 22 -21.49 -0.92 -9.35
N TYR A 23 -21.37 -1.55 -8.18
CA TYR A 23 -22.12 -2.76 -7.85
C TYR A 23 -23.63 -2.54 -7.75
N ASN A 24 -24.08 -1.35 -7.38
CA ASN A 24 -25.49 -0.99 -7.32
C ASN A 24 -26.05 -0.55 -8.69
N GLN A 25 -25.22 0.06 -9.53
CA GLN A 25 -25.60 0.55 -10.87
C GLN A 25 -25.51 -0.52 -11.95
N ASN A 26 -24.67 -1.55 -11.76
CA ASN A 26 -24.50 -2.67 -12.68
C ASN A 26 -25.71 -3.62 -12.65
N SER A 27 -26.79 -3.14 -13.25
CA SER A 27 -27.95 -3.88 -13.71
C SER A 27 -27.57 -4.65 -14.99
N SER A 28 -27.08 -5.90 -14.85
CA SER A 28 -26.95 -6.95 -15.89
C SER A 28 -26.30 -6.64 -17.26
N LYS A 29 -25.99 -5.38 -17.61
CA LYS A 29 -25.61 -4.90 -18.94
C LYS A 29 -24.13 -4.56 -19.12
N ASP A 30 -23.40 -4.28 -18.04
CA ASP A 30 -21.96 -3.97 -18.13
C ASP A 30 -21.14 -5.27 -18.23
N ASP A 31 -20.24 -5.37 -19.21
CA ASP A 31 -19.40 -6.54 -19.42
C ASP A 31 -18.27 -6.66 -18.39
N ASN A 32 -18.07 -5.63 -17.56
CA ASN A 32 -17.00 -5.56 -16.57
C ASN A 32 -17.48 -5.84 -15.13
N VAL A 33 -16.61 -6.49 -14.36
CA VAL A 33 -16.70 -6.64 -12.90
C VAL A 33 -15.47 -6.00 -12.28
N TYR A 34 -15.67 -5.19 -11.24
CA TYR A 34 -14.63 -4.34 -10.66
C TYR A 34 -14.22 -4.84 -9.28
N ILE A 35 -12.98 -5.32 -9.13
CA ILE A 35 -12.47 -5.83 -7.84
C ILE A 35 -11.22 -5.07 -7.40
N THR A 36 -10.75 -5.29 -6.17
CA THR A 36 -9.47 -4.73 -5.69
C THR A 36 -8.40 -5.80 -5.61
N ILE A 37 -7.13 -5.40 -5.66
CA ILE A 37 -6.03 -6.33 -5.41
C ILE A 37 -6.01 -6.85 -3.96
N ASP A 38 -6.51 -6.06 -3.01
CA ASP A 38 -6.55 -6.45 -1.60
C ASP A 38 -7.37 -7.72 -1.40
N LEU A 39 -8.48 -7.84 -2.13
CA LEU A 39 -9.31 -9.03 -2.16
C LEU A 39 -8.50 -10.27 -2.57
N LEU A 40 -7.70 -10.17 -3.63
CA LEU A 40 -6.84 -11.27 -4.08
C LEU A 40 -5.74 -11.57 -3.05
N ASN A 41 -5.11 -10.53 -2.51
CA ASN A 41 -4.07 -10.67 -1.49
C ASN A 41 -4.60 -11.44 -0.26
N HIS A 42 -5.75 -11.05 0.29
CA HIS A 42 -6.36 -11.76 1.39
C HIS A 42 -6.71 -13.21 1.02
N ALA A 43 -7.30 -13.42 -0.15
CA ALA A 43 -7.67 -14.76 -0.63
C ALA A 43 -6.47 -15.68 -0.84
N ILE A 44 -5.27 -15.16 -1.16
CA ILE A 44 -4.05 -15.98 -1.26
C ILE A 44 -3.30 -16.16 0.07
N GLY A 45 -3.87 -15.65 1.18
CA GLY A 45 -3.30 -15.74 2.52
C GLY A 45 -2.30 -14.62 2.86
N LEU A 46 -2.26 -13.55 2.07
CA LEU A 46 -1.56 -12.32 2.43
C LEU A 46 -2.47 -11.42 3.25
N ASP A 47 -2.79 -11.87 4.47
CA ASP A 47 -3.53 -11.06 5.43
C ASP A 47 -2.61 -9.99 6.01
N PHE A 48 -2.80 -8.76 5.54
CA PHE A 48 -2.00 -7.63 5.96
C PHE A 48 -2.56 -6.91 7.19
N ASN A 49 -3.33 -7.59 8.03
CA ASN A 49 -3.60 -7.10 9.37
C ASN A 49 -2.28 -6.76 10.07
N ARG A 50 -2.22 -5.59 10.74
CA ARG A 50 -1.04 -5.07 11.43
C ARG A 50 -0.38 -6.10 12.35
N GLU A 51 -1.18 -6.96 12.98
CA GLU A 51 -0.75 -8.00 13.93
C GLU A 51 -0.19 -9.28 13.30
N LYS A 52 -0.40 -9.49 12.00
CA LYS A 52 -0.06 -10.76 11.30
C LYS A 52 0.85 -10.55 10.11
N VAL A 53 0.94 -9.31 9.62
CA VAL A 53 1.60 -8.99 8.36
C VAL A 53 3.07 -9.38 8.33
N PHE A 54 3.81 -9.18 9.42
CA PHE A 54 5.22 -9.55 9.44
C PHE A 54 5.42 -11.06 9.54
N ASP A 55 4.50 -11.80 10.15
CA ASP A 55 4.50 -13.27 10.11
C ASP A 55 4.20 -13.78 8.70
N VAL A 56 3.25 -13.15 8.00
CA VAL A 56 2.97 -13.43 6.58
C VAL A 56 4.22 -13.20 5.73
N PHE A 57 4.90 -12.06 5.87
CA PHE A 57 6.13 -11.78 5.13
C PHE A 57 7.29 -12.69 5.52
N ASN A 58 7.42 -13.03 6.79
CA ASN A 58 8.40 -14.01 7.26
C ASN A 58 8.19 -15.37 6.59
N ASN A 59 6.94 -15.82 6.52
CA ASN A 59 6.57 -17.07 5.85
C ASN A 59 6.82 -16.98 4.34
N LEU A 60 6.49 -15.86 3.70
CA LEU A 60 6.82 -15.64 2.29
C LEU A 60 8.33 -15.73 2.03
N ILE A 61 9.16 -15.06 2.85
CA ILE A 61 10.63 -15.13 2.71
C ILE A 61 11.12 -16.56 2.85
N LYS A 62 10.72 -17.25 3.93
CA LYS A 62 11.16 -18.62 4.21
C LYS A 62 10.79 -19.60 3.10
N ASN A 63 9.67 -19.37 2.43
CA ASN A 63 9.18 -20.21 1.34
C ASN A 63 9.54 -19.66 -0.05
N GLY A 64 10.54 -18.77 -0.18
CA GLY A 64 11.00 -18.28 -1.48
C GLY A 64 9.91 -17.57 -2.30
N GLY A 65 9.03 -16.82 -1.62
CA GLY A 65 7.93 -16.07 -2.23
C GLY A 65 6.68 -16.90 -2.55
N VAL A 66 6.63 -18.18 -2.18
CA VAL A 66 5.44 -19.01 -2.37
C VAL A 66 4.36 -18.60 -1.37
N SER A 67 3.19 -18.18 -1.87
CA SER A 67 2.06 -17.77 -1.02
C SER A 67 1.40 -18.97 -0.33
N PRO A 68 0.69 -18.77 0.80
CA PRO A 68 -0.07 -19.81 1.47
C PRO A 68 -1.00 -20.60 0.54
N TYR A 69 -1.68 -19.92 -0.39
CA TYR A 69 -2.52 -20.56 -1.42
C TYR A 69 -1.81 -21.65 -2.25
N LEU A 70 -0.54 -21.43 -2.62
CA LEU A 70 0.21 -22.41 -3.40
C LEU A 70 0.80 -23.52 -2.52
N LEU A 71 1.03 -23.25 -1.23
CA LEU A 71 1.53 -24.23 -0.26
C LEU A 71 0.45 -25.23 0.18
N LYS A 72 -0.80 -24.77 0.31
CA LYS A 72 -1.94 -25.54 0.80
C LYS A 72 -2.98 -25.71 -0.31
N GLN A 73 -2.63 -26.47 -1.36
CA GLN A 73 -3.53 -26.62 -2.51
C GLN A 73 -4.87 -27.29 -2.16
N GLU A 74 -4.91 -28.06 -1.06
CA GLU A 74 -6.16 -28.61 -0.51
C GLU A 74 -7.13 -27.53 0.01
N ASP A 75 -6.67 -26.30 0.27
CA ASP A 75 -7.46 -25.25 0.94
C ASP A 75 -8.06 -24.21 -0.03
N LYS A 76 -8.33 -24.64 -1.27
CA LYS A 76 -8.96 -23.80 -2.31
C LYS A 76 -10.33 -23.29 -1.88
N SER A 77 -11.10 -24.10 -1.16
CA SER A 77 -12.43 -23.73 -0.67
C SER A 77 -12.39 -22.57 0.33
N HIS A 78 -11.40 -22.54 1.23
CA HIS A 78 -11.21 -21.42 2.15
C HIS A 78 -10.84 -20.14 1.40
N SER A 79 -9.91 -20.23 0.45
CA SER A 79 -9.48 -19.09 -0.36
C SER A 79 -10.64 -18.49 -1.18
N LEU A 80 -11.50 -19.35 -1.72
CA LEU A 80 -12.74 -18.95 -2.40
C LEU A 80 -13.72 -18.26 -1.44
N MET A 81 -13.88 -18.77 -0.23
CA MET A 81 -14.74 -18.15 0.78
C MET A 81 -14.22 -16.76 1.18
N VAL A 82 -12.91 -16.62 1.40
CA VAL A 82 -12.27 -15.32 1.69
C VAL A 82 -12.51 -14.35 0.54
N PHE A 83 -12.34 -14.78 -0.72
CA PHE A 83 -12.63 -13.98 -1.90
C PHE A 83 -14.05 -13.41 -1.87
N TYR A 84 -15.07 -14.26 -1.66
CA TYR A 84 -16.46 -13.81 -1.64
C TYR A 84 -16.79 -12.93 -0.43
N CYS A 85 -16.18 -13.17 0.72
CA CYS A 85 -16.38 -12.33 1.90
C CYS A 85 -15.89 -10.90 1.66
N TYR A 86 -14.74 -10.75 0.99
CA TYR A 86 -14.22 -9.44 0.61
C TYR A 86 -15.07 -8.75 -0.47
N MET A 87 -15.62 -9.50 -1.44
CA MET A 87 -16.64 -8.95 -2.35
C MET A 87 -17.83 -8.38 -1.58
N SER A 88 -18.33 -9.13 -0.59
CA SER A 88 -19.44 -8.68 0.26
C SER A 88 -19.09 -7.42 1.04
N TYR A 89 -17.90 -7.39 1.65
CA TYR A 89 -17.38 -6.22 2.37
C TYR A 89 -17.37 -4.96 1.50
N ILE A 90 -16.86 -5.05 0.27
CA ILE A 90 -16.84 -3.92 -0.66
C ILE A 90 -18.26 -3.46 -1.00
N SER A 91 -19.18 -4.40 -1.26
CA SER A 91 -20.55 -4.08 -1.66
C SER A 91 -21.41 -3.48 -0.54
N LYS A 92 -21.23 -3.92 0.70
CA LYS A 92 -22.07 -3.54 1.85
C LYS A 92 -21.44 -2.47 2.73
N GLY A 93 -20.11 -2.39 2.75
CA GLY A 93 -19.34 -1.44 3.57
C GLY A 93 -19.18 -1.87 5.04
N SER A 94 -19.71 -3.01 5.47
CA SER A 94 -19.54 -3.54 6.83
C SER A 94 -18.68 -4.81 6.81
N LYS A 95 -17.62 -4.80 7.63
CA LYS A 95 -16.75 -5.96 7.84
C LYS A 95 -17.53 -6.95 8.70
N ARG A 96 -17.70 -8.19 8.22
CA ARG A 96 -18.21 -9.29 9.06
C ARG A 96 -17.01 -9.98 9.69
N ASP A 97 -17.00 -10.10 11.00
CA ASP A 97 -15.88 -10.67 11.74
C ASP A 97 -15.75 -12.20 11.57
N ASP A 98 -16.80 -12.85 11.07
CA ASP A 98 -16.93 -14.32 10.99
C ASP A 98 -16.73 -14.90 9.59
N TYR A 99 -16.49 -14.08 8.56
CA TYR A 99 -16.41 -14.52 7.16
C TYR A 99 -17.59 -15.41 6.74
N THR A 100 -18.79 -15.17 7.29
CA THR A 100 -19.99 -15.92 6.90
C THR A 100 -20.77 -15.20 5.79
N LEU A 101 -21.18 -15.98 4.79
CA LEU A 101 -22.03 -15.55 3.70
C LEU A 101 -23.31 -16.38 3.69
N THR A 102 -24.42 -15.71 3.41
CA THR A 102 -25.68 -16.40 3.11
C THR A 102 -25.58 -17.12 1.76
N GLN A 103 -26.36 -18.17 1.57
CA GLN A 103 -26.43 -18.87 0.28
C GLN A 103 -26.79 -17.92 -0.87
N LEU A 104 -27.65 -16.93 -0.61
CA LEU A 104 -28.02 -15.89 -1.57
C LEU A 104 -26.82 -15.02 -1.98
N GLU A 105 -25.98 -14.62 -1.03
CA GLU A 105 -24.74 -13.89 -1.30
C GLU A 105 -23.75 -14.72 -2.11
N MET A 106 -23.56 -16.00 -1.74
CA MET A 106 -22.69 -16.90 -2.49
C MET A 106 -23.17 -17.09 -3.93
N ASN A 107 -24.48 -17.32 -4.13
CA ASN A 107 -25.07 -17.45 -5.47
C ASN A 107 -24.94 -16.16 -6.28
N LYS A 108 -25.10 -14.99 -5.64
CA LYS A 108 -24.89 -13.70 -6.28
C LYS A 108 -23.47 -13.57 -6.79
N PHE A 109 -22.46 -13.75 -5.94
CA PHE A 109 -21.06 -13.55 -6.34
C PHE A 109 -20.56 -14.61 -7.33
N SER A 110 -20.99 -15.87 -7.18
CA SER A 110 -20.63 -16.93 -8.13
C SER A 110 -21.22 -16.71 -9.52
N SER A 111 -22.37 -16.02 -9.61
CA SER A 111 -22.94 -15.58 -10.90
C SER A 111 -22.22 -14.37 -11.51
N MET A 112 -21.53 -13.56 -10.71
CA MET A 112 -20.74 -12.41 -11.18
C MET A 112 -19.38 -12.83 -11.74
N ILE A 113 -18.66 -13.67 -11.00
CA ILE A 113 -17.34 -14.19 -11.38
C ILE A 113 -17.36 -15.70 -11.18
N SER A 114 -17.07 -16.45 -12.24
CA SER A 114 -17.06 -17.91 -12.15
C SER A 114 -15.94 -18.40 -11.22
N VAL A 115 -16.18 -19.51 -10.52
CA VAL A 115 -15.20 -20.15 -9.62
C VAL A 115 -13.87 -20.43 -10.35
N ASN A 116 -13.93 -20.88 -11.61
CA ASN A 116 -12.74 -21.13 -12.41
C ASN A 116 -11.93 -19.86 -12.67
N ALA A 117 -12.59 -18.72 -12.94
CA ALA A 117 -11.91 -17.44 -13.10
C ALA A 117 -11.27 -16.97 -11.78
N ILE A 118 -11.93 -17.20 -10.65
CA ILE A 118 -11.36 -16.91 -9.32
C ILE A 118 -10.09 -17.73 -9.09
N TYR A 119 -10.14 -19.06 -9.26
CA TYR A 119 -8.96 -19.91 -9.09
C TYR A 119 -7.84 -19.57 -10.07
N TYR A 120 -8.18 -19.22 -11.31
CA TYR A 120 -7.21 -18.72 -12.27
C TYR A 120 -6.49 -17.47 -11.75
N MET A 121 -7.22 -16.47 -11.28
CA MET A 121 -6.64 -15.22 -10.77
C MET A 121 -5.76 -15.47 -9.53
N LEU A 122 -6.23 -16.27 -8.57
CA LEU A 122 -5.48 -16.60 -7.36
C LEU A 122 -4.16 -17.31 -7.72
N ASN A 123 -4.22 -18.31 -8.60
CA ASN A 123 -3.04 -19.04 -9.03
C ASN A 123 -2.08 -18.15 -9.84
N SER A 124 -2.59 -17.37 -10.80
CA SER A 124 -1.76 -16.47 -11.62
C SER A 124 -1.07 -15.43 -10.74
N TRP A 125 -1.80 -14.79 -9.82
CA TRP A 125 -1.22 -13.80 -8.92
C TRP A 125 -0.15 -14.39 -8.01
N SER A 126 -0.44 -15.54 -7.38
CA SER A 126 0.55 -16.23 -6.53
C SER A 126 1.81 -16.66 -7.28
N MET A 127 1.66 -17.15 -8.51
CA MET A 127 2.81 -17.53 -9.35
C MET A 127 3.61 -16.32 -9.79
N PHE A 128 2.95 -15.21 -10.12
CA PHE A 128 3.61 -13.95 -10.44
C PHE A 128 4.40 -13.42 -9.24
N LEU A 129 3.80 -13.42 -8.04
CA LEU A 129 4.47 -13.02 -6.80
C LEU A 129 5.70 -13.88 -6.52
N LYS A 130 5.60 -15.21 -6.65
CA LYS A 130 6.73 -16.13 -6.49
C LYS A 130 7.87 -15.77 -7.44
N ARG A 131 7.58 -15.58 -8.73
CA ARG A 131 8.58 -15.24 -9.76
C ARG A 131 9.25 -13.89 -9.52
N ASN A 132 8.51 -12.93 -8.98
CA ASN A 132 8.97 -11.55 -8.79
C ASN A 132 9.31 -11.21 -7.33
N PHE A 133 9.42 -12.22 -6.47
CA PHE A 133 9.57 -12.03 -5.03
C PHE A 133 10.80 -11.18 -4.65
N TYR A 134 11.91 -11.33 -5.37
CA TYR A 134 13.10 -10.51 -5.15
C TYR A 134 12.83 -9.00 -5.22
N MET A 135 11.82 -8.55 -5.97
CA MET A 135 11.47 -7.13 -6.09
C MET A 135 10.88 -6.54 -4.80
N ILE A 136 10.37 -7.39 -3.89
CA ILE A 136 9.91 -6.93 -2.57
C ILE A 136 11.05 -6.75 -1.56
N SER A 137 12.29 -7.16 -1.89
CA SER A 137 13.44 -7.06 -0.99
C SER A 137 13.71 -5.64 -0.46
N HIS A 138 13.76 -5.49 0.85
CA HIS A 138 14.23 -4.28 1.51
C HIS A 138 15.75 -4.27 1.65
N HIS A 139 16.37 -5.45 1.81
CA HIS A 139 17.82 -5.64 1.75
C HIS A 139 18.41 -5.00 0.48
N ASP A 140 17.98 -5.45 -0.70
CA ASP A 140 18.46 -4.91 -1.98
C ASP A 140 18.16 -3.42 -2.11
N THR A 141 17.03 -2.98 -1.56
CA THR A 141 16.64 -1.57 -1.57
C THR A 141 17.57 -0.71 -0.73
N PHE A 142 18.01 -1.19 0.42
CA PHE A 142 18.87 -0.45 1.35
C PHE A 142 20.34 -0.53 0.95
N ILE A 143 20.84 -1.68 0.48
CA ILE A 143 22.18 -1.80 -0.09
C ILE A 143 22.37 -0.78 -1.22
N ARG A 144 21.45 -0.78 -2.20
CA ARG A 144 21.49 0.20 -3.30
C ARG A 144 21.46 1.65 -2.82
N ARG A 145 20.74 1.96 -1.73
CA ARG A 145 20.66 3.32 -1.18
C ARG A 145 21.94 3.70 -0.45
N GLU A 146 22.55 2.77 0.27
CA GLU A 146 23.84 2.94 0.94
C GLU A 146 24.96 3.16 -0.09
N GLU A 147 24.98 2.41 -1.19
CA GLU A 147 25.91 2.58 -2.31
C GLU A 147 25.71 3.91 -3.09
N ASN A 148 24.51 4.48 -3.03
CA ASN A 148 24.20 5.75 -3.70
C ASN A 148 24.47 6.98 -2.83
N ARG A 149 24.98 6.81 -1.60
CA ARG A 149 25.18 7.90 -0.63
C ARG A 149 26.20 8.95 -1.08
N ASN A 150 27.00 8.70 -2.12
CA ASN A 150 28.04 9.61 -2.63
C ASN A 150 28.03 9.74 -4.17
N LYS A 151 26.96 9.35 -4.87
CA LYS A 151 26.92 9.42 -6.34
C LYS A 151 26.54 10.83 -6.81
N TYR A 152 27.44 11.46 -7.58
CA TYR A 152 27.17 12.70 -8.34
C TYR A 152 26.63 12.36 -9.75
N GLY A 153 25.75 13.19 -10.31
CA GLY A 153 25.20 13.05 -11.67
C GLY A 153 23.74 12.56 -11.74
N SER A 154 23.37 11.75 -12.74
CA SER A 154 21.99 11.25 -12.97
C SER A 154 21.52 10.20 -11.93
N GLY A 155 22.40 9.83 -10.99
CA GLY A 155 22.09 8.95 -9.88
C GLY A 155 21.14 9.58 -8.85
N LYS A 156 20.31 8.76 -8.19
CA LYS A 156 19.46 9.22 -7.10
C LYS A 156 20.27 9.25 -5.80
N PHE A 157 20.75 10.43 -5.41
CA PHE A 157 21.42 10.69 -4.13
C PHE A 157 20.42 10.77 -2.97
N TYR A 158 20.86 10.37 -1.76
CA TYR A 158 20.08 10.41 -0.52
C TYR A 158 20.96 10.89 0.64
N ASP A 159 20.56 11.96 1.33
CA ASP A 159 21.34 12.54 2.44
C ASP A 159 21.36 11.59 3.63
N ASP A 160 20.15 11.16 4.03
CA ASP A 160 19.93 10.09 5.00
C ASP A 160 18.79 9.18 4.52
N TYR A 161 19.15 8.02 3.96
CA TYR A 161 18.18 7.11 3.39
C TYR A 161 17.22 6.50 4.43
N LYS A 162 17.61 6.47 5.71
CA LYS A 162 16.80 5.93 6.81
C LYS A 162 15.74 6.94 7.19
N ALA A 163 16.13 8.20 7.40
CA ALA A 163 15.19 9.31 7.59
C ALA A 163 14.22 9.43 6.40
N SER A 164 14.76 9.42 5.17
CA SER A 164 14.00 9.39 3.92
C SER A 164 12.98 8.24 3.86
N PHE A 165 13.37 7.05 4.36
CA PHE A 165 12.49 5.89 4.40
C PHE A 165 11.35 6.06 5.41
N LEU A 166 11.67 6.55 6.61
CA LEU A 166 10.69 6.77 7.68
C LEU A 166 9.72 7.89 7.31
N ALA A 167 10.22 9.06 6.89
CA ALA A 167 9.38 10.19 6.49
C ALA A 167 8.39 9.83 5.37
N LYS A 168 8.88 9.13 4.33
CA LYS A 168 8.02 8.67 3.22
C LYS A 168 6.95 7.66 3.67
N ASN A 169 7.24 6.84 4.66
CA ASN A 169 6.38 5.73 5.06
C ASN A 169 5.70 5.94 6.42
N ALA A 170 5.76 7.14 6.98
CA ALA A 170 5.02 7.47 8.19
C ALA A 170 3.51 7.17 8.02
N GLY A 171 2.92 6.64 9.08
CA GLY A 171 1.47 6.46 9.21
C GLY A 171 0.75 7.81 9.19
N PHE A 172 -0.48 7.84 8.69
CA PHE A 172 -1.25 9.09 8.62
C PHE A 172 -1.61 9.61 10.02
N GLU A 173 -1.86 8.72 10.97
CA GLU A 173 -2.11 9.03 12.38
C GLU A 173 -1.02 9.91 12.99
N TYR A 174 0.26 9.57 12.78
CA TYR A 174 1.38 10.38 13.30
C TYR A 174 1.50 11.75 12.63
N ILE A 175 1.08 11.85 11.36
CA ILE A 175 1.04 13.14 10.65
C ILE A 175 -0.02 14.04 11.28
N CYS A 176 -1.20 13.49 11.59
CA CYS A 176 -2.26 14.22 12.29
C CYS A 176 -1.81 14.65 13.69
N GLN A 177 -1.21 13.74 14.47
CA GLN A 177 -0.69 14.04 15.81
C GLN A 177 0.34 15.18 15.76
N ARG A 178 1.32 15.11 14.86
CA ARG A 178 2.31 16.17 14.69
C ARG A 178 1.67 17.49 14.27
N HIS A 179 0.71 17.47 13.34
CA HIS A 179 0.01 18.67 12.91
C HIS A 179 -0.75 19.34 14.06
N GLU A 180 -1.46 18.57 14.88
CA GLU A 180 -2.17 19.08 16.05
C GLU A 180 -1.21 19.69 17.08
N GLN A 181 -0.06 19.06 17.31
CA GLN A 181 1.00 19.61 18.16
C GLN A 181 1.57 20.93 17.63
N ASP A 182 1.86 21.00 16.33
CA ASP A 182 2.38 22.22 15.69
C ASP A 182 1.35 23.37 15.80
N GLU A 183 0.06 23.10 15.60
CA GLU A 183 -1.01 24.10 15.73
C GLU A 183 -1.22 24.55 17.18
N ASN A 184 -1.19 23.63 18.15
CA ASN A 184 -1.30 23.98 19.57
C ASN A 184 -0.09 24.82 20.02
N THR A 185 1.10 24.52 19.51
CA THR A 185 2.33 25.26 19.80
C THR A 185 2.22 26.70 19.27
N LYS A 186 1.73 26.88 18.03
CA LYS A 186 1.50 28.21 17.45
C LYS A 186 0.48 29.03 18.25
N LYS A 187 -0.50 28.38 18.86
CA LYS A 187 -1.51 29.02 19.74
C LYS A 187 -0.98 29.33 21.15
N GLY A 188 0.28 29.04 21.43
CA GLY A 188 0.88 29.26 22.75
C GLY A 188 0.35 28.32 23.84
N MET A 189 -0.28 27.21 23.45
CA MET A 189 -0.74 26.20 24.41
C MET A 189 0.44 25.40 24.94
N VAL A 190 0.32 24.88 26.17
CA VAL A 190 1.29 23.90 26.68
C VAL A 190 1.14 22.64 25.85
N VAL A 191 2.13 22.39 24.99
CA VAL A 191 2.19 21.19 24.16
C VAL A 191 3.19 20.23 24.76
N ASP A 192 2.77 18.98 24.86
CA ASP A 192 3.67 17.89 25.13
C ASP A 192 4.58 17.66 23.93
N ASN A 193 5.79 18.23 23.98
CA ASN A 193 6.78 18.13 22.91
C ASN A 193 7.46 16.76 22.82
N ARG A 194 7.07 15.79 23.66
CA ARG A 194 7.66 14.45 23.67
C ARG A 194 7.75 13.89 22.26
N ASP A 195 6.68 13.89 21.47
CA ASP A 195 6.68 13.30 20.13
C ASP A 195 7.63 13.97 19.11
N ARG A 196 7.82 15.29 19.18
CA ARG A 196 8.77 15.97 18.28
C ARG A 196 10.23 15.62 18.65
N GLU A 197 10.52 15.52 19.94
CA GLU A 197 11.81 15.02 20.40
C GLU A 197 11.98 13.52 20.11
N THR A 198 10.93 12.72 20.27
CA THR A 198 10.81 11.30 19.89
C THR A 198 11.28 11.10 18.44
N TRP A 199 10.74 11.86 17.47
CA TRP A 199 11.15 11.71 16.07
C TRP A 199 12.62 12.03 15.80
N ASN A 200 13.17 13.05 16.46
CA ASN A 200 14.59 13.38 16.35
C ASN A 200 15.47 12.33 17.04
N ARG A 201 15.00 11.72 18.14
CA ARG A 201 15.69 10.66 18.88
C ARG A 201 15.75 9.34 18.10
N LEU A 202 14.87 9.11 17.12
CA LEU A 202 14.95 7.95 16.23
C LEU A 202 16.29 7.82 15.51
N LYS A 203 17.01 8.94 15.28
CA LYS A 203 18.32 8.95 14.61
C LYS A 203 19.36 8.09 15.33
N ASN A 204 19.41 8.21 16.66
CA ASN A 204 20.39 7.54 17.50
C ASN A 204 19.80 6.37 18.30
N ASN A 205 18.50 6.09 18.13
CA ASN A 205 17.84 4.99 18.83
C ASN A 205 18.39 3.63 18.35
N SER A 206 18.85 2.83 19.30
CA SER A 206 19.45 1.51 19.03
C SER A 206 18.47 0.51 18.39
N LEU A 207 17.17 0.65 18.62
CA LEU A 207 16.12 -0.15 17.98
C LEU A 207 16.02 0.17 16.49
N THR A 208 15.88 1.46 16.14
CA THR A 208 15.81 1.94 14.76
C THR A 208 17.06 1.54 13.98
N LEU A 209 18.24 1.86 14.51
CA LEU A 209 19.51 1.49 13.91
C LEU A 209 19.66 -0.03 13.77
N GLY A 210 19.21 -0.77 14.78
CA GLY A 210 19.19 -2.23 14.79
C GLY A 210 18.35 -2.81 13.66
N VAL A 211 17.16 -2.26 13.37
CA VAL A 211 16.30 -2.72 12.26
C VAL A 211 17.01 -2.54 10.92
N PHE A 212 17.46 -1.32 10.61
CA PHE A 212 18.12 -1.05 9.33
C PHE A 212 19.41 -1.88 9.17
N LYS A 213 20.23 -1.99 10.22
CA LYS A 213 21.45 -2.83 10.21
C LYS A 213 21.15 -4.30 9.92
N ASN A 214 20.02 -4.82 10.39
CA ASN A 214 19.63 -6.20 10.10
C ASN A 214 19.11 -6.38 8.67
N TYR A 215 18.34 -5.44 8.13
CA TYR A 215 17.96 -5.47 6.72
C TYR A 215 19.17 -5.33 5.78
N ILE A 216 20.19 -4.56 6.14
CA ILE A 216 21.46 -4.53 5.40
C ILE A 216 22.13 -5.91 5.36
N LYS A 217 21.89 -6.79 6.34
CA LYS A 217 22.43 -8.16 6.31
C LYS A 217 21.60 -9.12 5.46
N SER A 218 20.27 -9.10 5.61
CA SER A 218 19.31 -9.84 4.78
C SER A 218 17.88 -9.44 5.14
N ASP A 219 16.91 -9.70 4.25
CA ASP A 219 15.50 -9.49 4.57
C ASP A 219 15.04 -10.36 5.73
N GLU A 220 15.49 -11.62 5.81
CA GLU A 220 15.15 -12.53 6.91
C GLU A 220 15.56 -11.96 8.28
N LYS A 221 16.79 -11.45 8.39
CA LYS A 221 17.29 -10.81 9.63
C LYS A 221 16.51 -9.54 9.93
N GLY A 222 16.19 -8.75 8.91
CA GLY A 222 15.37 -7.55 9.03
C GLY A 222 13.97 -7.84 9.58
N ILE A 223 13.25 -8.80 8.97
CA ILE A 223 11.91 -9.21 9.41
C ILE A 223 11.94 -9.78 10.82
N LYS A 224 12.90 -10.64 11.15
CA LYS A 224 13.04 -11.17 12.51
C LYS A 224 13.21 -10.05 13.54
N LYS A 225 13.94 -8.99 13.19
CA LYS A 225 14.12 -7.83 14.08
C LYS A 225 12.80 -7.06 14.28
N ILE A 226 12.02 -6.88 13.22
CA ILE A 226 10.68 -6.25 13.28
C ILE A 226 9.71 -7.09 14.11
N LEU A 227 9.63 -8.41 13.88
CA LEU A 227 8.79 -9.31 14.68
C LEU A 227 9.11 -9.25 16.19
N ASN A 228 10.39 -9.11 16.52
CA ASN A 228 10.80 -8.92 17.92
C ASN A 228 10.36 -7.56 18.48
N LEU A 229 10.27 -6.50 17.66
CA LEU A 229 9.69 -5.22 18.09
C LEU A 229 8.19 -5.37 18.31
N GLU A 230 7.48 -6.02 17.39
CA GLU A 230 6.05 -6.28 17.50
C GLU A 230 5.68 -7.05 18.78
N LYS A 231 6.44 -8.10 19.12
CA LYS A 231 6.25 -8.82 20.39
C LYS A 231 6.46 -7.93 21.61
N LYS A 232 7.40 -6.98 21.55
CA LYS A 232 7.62 -6.02 22.64
C LYS A 232 6.46 -5.03 22.75
N ILE A 233 5.95 -4.53 21.63
CA ILE A 233 4.76 -3.67 21.58
C ILE A 233 3.56 -4.39 22.22
N GLN A 234 3.27 -5.63 21.80
CA GLN A 234 2.17 -6.43 22.34
C GLN A 234 2.32 -6.74 23.83
N GLY A 235 3.55 -6.88 24.33
CA GLY A 235 3.84 -7.09 25.74
C GLY A 235 3.83 -5.82 26.60
N THR A 236 3.73 -4.63 25.99
CA THR A 236 3.77 -3.35 26.70
C THR A 236 2.38 -2.95 27.16
N LYS A 237 2.19 -2.77 28.48
CA LYS A 237 0.91 -2.31 29.06
C LYS A 237 0.70 -0.80 28.93
N ASP A 238 1.79 -0.04 28.77
CA ASP A 238 1.77 1.41 28.59
C ASP A 238 1.98 1.78 27.11
N ASN A 239 0.87 1.84 26.38
CA ASN A 239 0.82 2.27 24.99
C ASN A 239 1.01 3.79 24.82
N THR A 240 1.21 4.54 25.90
CA THR A 240 1.48 5.99 25.88
C THR A 240 2.96 6.31 26.05
N SER A 241 3.79 5.29 26.28
CA SER A 241 5.24 5.47 26.42
C SER A 241 5.90 5.89 25.10
N GLU A 242 6.94 6.72 25.20
CA GLU A 242 7.76 7.17 24.06
C GLU A 242 8.35 5.98 23.28
N ASP A 243 8.80 4.94 24.00
CA ASP A 243 9.32 3.72 23.38
C ASP A 243 8.26 2.96 22.58
N PHE A 244 7.02 2.93 23.05
CA PHE A 244 5.90 2.36 22.29
C PHE A 244 5.72 3.12 20.98
N SER A 245 5.59 4.45 21.02
CA SER A 245 5.43 5.31 19.83
C SER A 245 6.59 5.14 18.83
N HIS A 246 7.83 5.00 19.32
CA HIS A 246 9.00 4.71 18.48
C HIS A 246 8.88 3.38 17.75
N MET A 247 8.63 2.30 18.49
CA MET A 247 8.54 0.95 17.92
C MET A 247 7.38 0.86 16.93
N ASP A 248 6.26 1.50 17.27
CA ASP A 248 5.04 1.50 16.49
C ASP A 248 5.21 2.23 15.16
N MET A 249 5.85 3.41 15.16
CA MET A 249 6.21 4.17 13.96
C MET A 249 7.10 3.35 13.01
N ILE A 250 8.12 2.68 13.56
CA ILE A 250 9.02 1.84 12.76
C ILE A 250 8.24 0.71 12.11
N ASN A 251 7.41 -0.01 12.87
CA ASN A 251 6.59 -1.10 12.35
C ASN A 251 5.65 -0.61 11.24
N THR A 252 4.94 0.50 11.45
CA THR A 252 4.06 1.09 10.44
C THR A 252 4.81 1.51 9.17
N ALA A 253 6.00 2.09 9.30
CA ALA A 253 6.81 2.50 8.16
C ALA A 253 7.26 1.30 7.30
N PHE A 254 7.68 0.21 7.93
CA PHE A 254 8.07 -1.02 7.22
C PHE A 254 6.86 -1.69 6.57
N LEU A 255 5.74 -1.81 7.30
CA LEU A 255 4.49 -2.34 6.78
C LEU A 255 4.04 -1.59 5.52
N LYS A 256 3.94 -0.26 5.61
CA LYS A 256 3.54 0.60 4.49
C LYS A 256 4.49 0.45 3.30
N SER A 257 5.79 0.29 3.54
CA SER A 257 6.78 0.09 2.48
C SER A 257 6.61 -1.25 1.75
N TYR A 258 6.32 -2.32 2.49
CA TYR A 258 5.98 -3.62 1.90
C TYR A 258 4.72 -3.55 1.03
N TRP A 259 3.66 -2.92 1.52
CA TRP A 259 2.45 -2.70 0.72
C TRP A 259 2.73 -1.97 -0.58
N ARG A 260 3.47 -0.86 -0.53
CA ARG A 260 3.87 -0.12 -1.74
C ARG A 260 4.60 -0.97 -2.77
N LYS A 261 5.36 -1.98 -2.33
CA LYS A 261 6.08 -2.89 -3.23
C LYS A 261 5.13 -3.90 -3.85
N ILE A 262 4.29 -4.55 -3.04
CA ILE A 262 3.28 -5.50 -3.53
C ILE A 262 2.30 -4.84 -4.48
N SER A 263 1.79 -3.65 -4.16
CA SER A 263 0.85 -2.96 -5.05
C SER A 263 1.44 -2.60 -6.41
N LYS A 264 2.74 -2.32 -6.48
CA LYS A 264 3.41 -2.08 -7.78
C LYS A 264 3.57 -3.35 -8.58
N LEU A 265 3.92 -4.45 -7.91
CA LEU A 265 3.93 -5.77 -8.55
C LEU A 265 2.55 -6.16 -9.05
N ALA A 266 1.50 -5.77 -8.33
CA ALA A 266 0.13 -6.01 -8.79
C ALA A 266 -0.16 -5.25 -10.09
N ILE A 267 0.26 -3.99 -10.22
CA ILE A 267 0.14 -3.23 -11.48
C ILE A 267 0.87 -3.97 -12.62
N ASP A 268 2.10 -4.44 -12.38
CA ASP A 268 2.88 -5.19 -13.39
C ASP A 268 2.18 -6.50 -13.79
N TRP A 269 1.63 -7.23 -12.81
CA TRP A 269 0.89 -8.47 -13.03
C TRP A 269 -0.39 -8.23 -13.83
N ILE A 270 -1.17 -7.20 -13.49
CA ILE A 270 -2.41 -6.87 -14.18
C ILE A 270 -2.13 -6.53 -15.64
N GLU A 271 -1.06 -5.77 -15.91
CA GLU A 271 -0.64 -5.46 -17.27
C GLU A 271 -0.17 -6.69 -18.05
N GLU A 272 0.48 -7.66 -17.40
CA GLU A 272 0.85 -8.94 -18.01
C GLU A 272 -0.40 -9.77 -18.35
N GLU A 273 -1.39 -9.79 -17.45
CA GLU A 273 -2.63 -10.53 -17.61
C GLU A 273 -3.55 -9.91 -18.67
N ALA A 274 -3.70 -8.58 -18.67
CA ALA A 274 -4.57 -7.87 -19.61
C ALA A 274 -4.17 -8.07 -21.08
N LYS A 275 -2.89 -8.33 -21.35
CA LYS A 275 -2.36 -8.67 -22.69
C LYS A 275 -2.74 -10.07 -23.17
N LYS A 276 -3.19 -10.96 -22.27
CA LYS A 276 -3.55 -12.34 -22.61
C LYS A 276 -5.01 -12.38 -23.03
N GLU A 277 -5.27 -12.92 -24.23
CA GLU A 277 -6.62 -13.03 -24.79
C GLU A 277 -7.57 -13.79 -23.85
N ASP A 278 -7.10 -14.92 -23.30
CA ASP A 278 -7.89 -15.78 -22.44
C ASP A 278 -7.95 -15.35 -20.97
N SER A 279 -7.14 -14.39 -20.53
CA SER A 279 -7.21 -13.93 -19.15
C SER A 279 -8.56 -13.24 -18.88
N PRO A 280 -9.21 -13.51 -17.73
CA PRO A 280 -10.39 -12.76 -17.34
C PRO A 280 -10.05 -11.32 -16.94
N ILE A 281 -8.79 -11.01 -16.62
CA ILE A 281 -8.36 -9.66 -16.26
C ILE A 281 -8.11 -8.88 -17.55
N LYS A 282 -8.72 -7.69 -17.68
CA LYS A 282 -8.62 -6.86 -18.89
C LYS A 282 -7.98 -5.50 -18.67
N GLY A 283 -7.62 -5.20 -17.43
CA GLY A 283 -6.86 -4.00 -17.11
C GLY A 283 -7.07 -3.56 -15.68
N LEU A 284 -6.66 -2.33 -15.42
CA LEU A 284 -6.85 -1.65 -14.15
C LEU A 284 -7.41 -0.25 -14.35
N ARG A 285 -8.12 0.23 -13.33
CA ARG A 285 -8.65 1.59 -13.25
C ARG A 285 -8.14 2.27 -11.99
N PHE A 286 -7.55 3.46 -12.14
CA PHE A 286 -7.26 4.34 -11.03
C PHE A 286 -8.43 5.28 -10.78
N TYR A 287 -8.95 5.30 -9.56
CA TYR A 287 -9.97 6.24 -9.09
C TYR A 287 -9.43 7.09 -7.94
N MET A 288 -9.37 8.41 -8.11
CA MET A 288 -8.79 9.31 -7.11
C MET A 288 -9.51 10.66 -6.98
N GLU A 289 -10.52 10.69 -6.13
CA GLU A 289 -11.09 11.94 -5.62
C GLU A 289 -10.20 12.61 -4.57
N ASN A 290 -10.42 13.90 -4.35
CA ASN A 290 -9.84 14.63 -3.23
C ASN A 290 -10.13 13.92 -1.90
N ASN A 291 -9.08 13.79 -1.08
CA ASN A 291 -9.19 13.15 0.23
C ASN A 291 -9.55 14.20 1.29
N ASN A 292 -10.81 14.21 1.72
CA ASN A 292 -11.30 15.11 2.77
C ASN A 292 -10.46 15.01 4.06
N CYS A 293 -9.86 13.84 4.36
CA CYS A 293 -8.98 13.69 5.52
C CYS A 293 -7.67 14.46 5.34
N LEU A 294 -7.11 14.53 4.13
CA LEU A 294 -5.92 15.34 3.86
C LEU A 294 -6.27 16.84 3.88
N GLU A 295 -7.42 17.21 3.31
CA GLU A 295 -7.91 18.59 3.31
C GLU A 295 -8.16 19.12 4.73
N LYS A 296 -8.79 18.31 5.60
CA LYS A 296 -9.05 18.67 7.01
C LYS A 296 -7.78 19.05 7.78
N HIS A 297 -6.66 18.40 7.46
CA HIS A 297 -5.38 18.60 8.13
C HIS A 297 -4.41 19.48 7.32
N ASP A 298 -4.91 20.20 6.30
CA ASP A 298 -4.10 21.05 5.39
C ASP A 298 -2.85 20.32 4.87
N VAL A 299 -2.99 19.02 4.60
CA VAL A 299 -1.94 18.17 4.08
C VAL A 299 -1.95 18.30 2.57
N LYS A 300 -0.86 18.85 2.00
CA LYS A 300 -0.75 19.03 0.56
C LYS A 300 -0.87 17.69 -0.17
N SER A 301 -1.78 17.66 -1.15
CA SER A 301 -1.83 16.57 -2.12
C SER A 301 -0.55 16.59 -2.94
N ASN A 302 0.25 15.57 -2.68
CA ASN A 302 1.64 15.48 -3.09
C ASN A 302 1.76 14.57 -4.33
N ILE A 303 0.73 14.60 -5.18
CA ILE A 303 0.57 13.76 -6.38
C ILE A 303 1.49 14.22 -7.53
N ASP A 304 1.95 15.49 -7.52
CA ASP A 304 2.78 16.05 -8.60
C ASP A 304 4.14 15.32 -8.73
N GLU A 305 4.25 14.51 -9.77
CA GLU A 305 5.40 13.65 -10.04
C GLU A 305 6.70 14.40 -10.28
N ARG A 306 6.62 15.68 -10.70
CA ARG A 306 7.80 16.48 -11.07
C ARG A 306 8.58 16.96 -9.84
N LYS A 307 7.94 17.06 -8.68
CA LYS A 307 8.55 17.64 -7.46
C LYS A 307 8.69 16.66 -6.29
N PHE A 308 8.15 15.45 -6.41
CA PHE A 308 7.95 14.62 -5.22
C PHE A 308 9.17 13.81 -4.78
N HIS A 309 10.06 13.46 -5.71
CA HIS A 309 11.23 12.65 -5.38
C HIS A 309 12.39 13.45 -4.78
N SER A 310 12.50 14.74 -5.05
CA SER A 310 13.47 15.62 -4.37
C SER A 310 13.15 15.69 -2.88
N ASN A 311 11.87 15.86 -2.55
CA ASN A 311 11.48 16.19 -1.19
C ASN A 311 11.84 15.10 -0.17
N TRP A 312 11.76 13.81 -0.53
CA TRP A 312 12.13 12.76 0.42
C TRP A 312 13.58 12.33 0.41
N ARG A 313 14.33 12.61 -0.67
CA ARG A 313 15.73 12.15 -0.78
C ARG A 313 16.63 12.88 0.19
N HIS A 314 16.25 14.10 0.53
CA HIS A 314 16.99 15.00 1.39
C HIS A 314 16.27 15.18 2.73
N CYS A 315 15.34 14.26 3.08
CA CYS A 315 14.70 14.29 4.37
C CYS A 315 15.69 13.97 5.49
N ASP A 316 15.55 14.68 6.58
CA ASP A 316 16.15 14.35 7.86
C ASP A 316 15.12 13.76 8.85
N TYR A 317 15.55 13.48 10.08
CA TYR A 317 14.67 12.90 11.10
C TYR A 317 13.61 13.89 11.59
N SER A 318 13.85 15.19 11.44
CA SER A 318 12.88 16.24 11.76
C SER A 318 11.75 16.33 10.74
N ASP A 319 11.87 15.69 9.57
CA ASP A 319 10.84 15.60 8.54
C ASP A 319 9.85 14.44 8.75
N ILE A 320 10.14 13.53 9.67
CA ILE A 320 9.29 12.35 9.93
C ILE A 320 7.90 12.79 10.40
N ALA A 321 6.86 12.25 9.78
CA ALA A 321 5.46 12.62 10.03
C ALA A 321 5.12 14.10 9.70
N SER A 322 5.97 14.83 8.98
CA SER A 322 5.60 16.14 8.45
C SER A 322 4.51 16.00 7.38
N LYS A 323 3.54 16.94 7.39
CA LYS A 323 2.50 17.01 6.38
C LYS A 323 3.05 17.20 4.96
N ASP A 324 4.17 17.90 4.82
CA ASP A 324 4.81 18.14 3.52
C ASP A 324 5.43 16.87 2.91
N HIS A 325 5.58 15.81 3.71
CA HIS A 325 6.11 14.52 3.27
C HIS A 325 5.08 13.40 3.28
N CYS A 326 3.80 13.73 3.52
CA CYS A 326 2.72 12.76 3.47
C CYS A 326 2.65 12.08 2.10
N SER A 327 2.51 10.76 2.14
CA SER A 327 2.57 9.92 0.95
C SER A 327 1.63 8.74 1.08
N PRO A 328 0.40 8.84 0.58
CA PRO A 328 -0.46 7.68 0.39
C PRO A 328 0.22 6.61 -0.48
N ILE A 329 -0.14 5.34 -0.26
CA ILE A 329 0.35 4.23 -1.08
C ILE A 329 -0.11 4.43 -2.53
N THR A 330 -1.39 4.76 -2.71
CA THR A 330 -2.04 5.04 -4.00
C THR A 330 -1.32 6.09 -4.83
N TYR A 331 -0.75 7.13 -4.23
CA TYR A 331 0.00 8.15 -4.98
C TYR A 331 1.27 7.56 -5.59
N SER A 332 1.89 6.59 -4.90
CA SER A 332 3.04 5.87 -5.43
C SER A 332 2.67 4.87 -6.51
N GLU A 333 1.46 4.33 -6.48
CA GLU A 333 0.89 3.42 -7.49
C GLU A 333 0.52 4.20 -8.76
N LEU A 334 -0.26 5.29 -8.62
CA LEU A 334 -0.66 6.15 -9.73
C LEU A 334 0.56 6.67 -10.50
N ARG A 335 1.61 7.11 -9.79
CA ARG A 335 2.87 7.53 -10.44
C ARG A 335 3.53 6.40 -11.22
N TYR A 336 3.50 5.19 -10.68
CA TYR A 336 4.08 4.05 -11.36
C TYR A 336 3.30 3.75 -12.64
N ALA A 337 1.98 3.74 -12.55
CA ALA A 337 1.07 3.57 -13.68
C ALA A 337 1.26 4.65 -14.77
N ARG A 338 1.26 5.93 -14.40
CA ARG A 338 1.52 7.03 -15.36
C ARG A 338 2.89 6.91 -16.04
N LYS A 339 3.92 6.48 -15.30
CA LYS A 339 5.24 6.21 -15.91
C LYS A 339 5.19 5.08 -16.93
N LEU A 340 4.39 4.05 -16.71
CA LEU A 340 4.16 2.97 -17.68
C LEU A 340 3.42 3.54 -18.91
N MET A 341 2.29 4.22 -18.71
CA MET A 341 1.50 4.83 -19.79
C MET A 341 2.32 5.81 -20.66
N ASN A 342 3.21 6.60 -20.05
CA ASN A 342 4.10 7.51 -20.79
C ASN A 342 5.14 6.78 -21.65
N ARG A 343 5.50 5.55 -21.29
CA ARG A 343 6.45 4.71 -22.06
C ARG A 343 5.74 3.99 -23.20
N ASP A 344 4.51 3.55 -22.96
CA ASP A 344 3.68 2.87 -23.95
C ASP A 344 2.19 3.25 -23.75
N PRO A 345 1.58 3.97 -24.69
CA PRO A 345 0.17 4.35 -24.58
C PRO A 345 -0.79 3.16 -24.72
N LYS A 346 -0.31 1.96 -25.09
CA LYS A 346 -1.13 0.74 -25.20
C LYS A 346 -1.29 -0.04 -23.90
N HIS A 347 -0.81 0.50 -22.77
CA HIS A 347 -1.04 -0.08 -21.45
C HIS A 347 -2.54 -0.11 -21.11
N HIS A 348 -2.99 -1.16 -20.40
CA HIS A 348 -4.40 -1.42 -20.09
C HIS A 348 -4.81 -0.69 -18.80
N ILE A 349 -4.46 0.59 -18.73
CA ILE A 349 -4.60 1.45 -17.55
C ILE A 349 -5.56 2.58 -17.87
N GLU A 350 -6.66 2.62 -17.13
CA GLU A 350 -7.64 3.69 -17.18
C GLU A 350 -7.46 4.65 -16.00
N LEU A 351 -7.55 5.95 -16.26
CA LEU A 351 -7.58 6.98 -15.23
C LEU A 351 -8.99 7.57 -15.16
N ASP A 352 -9.69 7.36 -14.05
CA ASP A 352 -11.05 7.84 -13.82
C ASP A 352 -11.08 8.77 -12.61
N CYS A 353 -11.78 9.89 -12.72
CA CYS A 353 -11.90 10.92 -11.67
C CYS A 353 -10.58 11.14 -10.90
N ILE A 354 -9.58 11.73 -11.56
CA ILE A 354 -8.34 12.16 -10.91
C ILE A 354 -8.48 13.66 -10.61
N GLU A 355 -9.11 13.98 -9.48
CA GLU A 355 -9.29 15.36 -9.05
C GLU A 355 -7.96 15.92 -8.55
N ASP A 356 -7.12 16.35 -9.47
CA ASP A 356 -5.99 17.22 -9.19
C ASP A 356 -6.37 18.63 -9.64
N LYS A 357 -6.96 19.42 -8.72
CA LYS A 357 -7.31 20.84 -8.97
C LYS A 357 -6.11 21.64 -9.50
N SER A 358 -4.87 21.20 -9.25
CA SER A 358 -3.66 21.87 -9.76
C SER A 358 -3.34 21.55 -11.22
N ILE A 359 -3.82 20.43 -11.76
CA ILE A 359 -3.65 20.05 -13.18
C ILE A 359 -4.74 20.69 -14.03
N PHE A 360 -6.00 20.73 -13.59
CA PHE A 360 -7.08 21.39 -14.34
C PHE A 360 -6.80 22.88 -14.59
N ASN A 361 -6.28 23.59 -13.58
CA ASN A 361 -5.86 25.00 -13.72
C ASN A 361 -4.57 25.19 -14.53
N ARG A 362 -3.69 24.18 -14.61
CA ARG A 362 -2.49 24.22 -15.45
C ARG A 362 -2.78 23.90 -16.92
N ILE A 363 -3.74 23.01 -17.19
CA ILE A 363 -4.21 22.70 -18.55
C ILE A 363 -4.92 23.92 -19.14
N LYS A 364 -5.74 24.64 -18.36
CA LYS A 364 -6.37 25.89 -18.81
C LYS A 364 -5.36 26.93 -19.32
N LYS A 365 -4.20 27.05 -18.66
CA LYS A 365 -3.10 27.94 -19.05
C LYS A 365 -2.34 27.57 -20.34
N PHE A 366 -2.63 26.41 -20.92
CA PHE A 366 -2.09 25.99 -22.23
C PHE A 366 -3.12 26.12 -23.35
N PHE A 367 -4.37 26.43 -23.02
CA PHE A 367 -5.47 26.61 -23.96
C PHE A 367 -6.08 28.03 -23.93
N ASP A 368 -5.60 28.89 -23.03
CA ASP A 368 -5.66 30.35 -23.06
C ASP A 368 -4.25 30.88 -23.35
#